data_AF-A0A919LSQ4-F1
#
_entry.id   AF-A0A919LSQ4-F1
#
_cell.length_a   1.000
_cell.length_b   1.000
_cell.length_c   1.000
_cell.angle_alpha   90.00
_cell.angle_beta   90.00
_cell.angle_gamma   90.00
#
_symmetry.space_group_name_H-M   'P 1'
#
loop_
_entity.id
_entity.type
_entity.pdbx_description
1 polymer ?
#
loop_
_entity_poly.entity_id
_entity_poly.type
_entity_poly.pdbx_seq_one_letter_code
_entity_poly.pdbx_strand_id
1 'polypeptide(L)'
;MMLTRNTAQSLGLTDRTDAAQSIDGGMRYLQDMMDKVPDSIPKDERIWFALAAYNMGYAHMLDAMALTRKQKGNPNSWADVKLRLPLLSQKPYYSKLKYGYARGHEAYAYVENIRKYQISLVGYLSEKERQQQQTLALAEDYPAVLPNELEQPQETTLPFFKFRADKQMDNARMKLPGHLY
;
A
#
# COMPACT_ATOMS: atom_id res chain seq x y z
N MET A 1 12.04 -9.62 5.78
CA MET A 1 12.64 -8.62 4.88
C MET A 1 13.93 -9.06 4.19
N MET A 2 14.19 -10.37 4.03
CA MET A 2 15.39 -10.92 3.34
C MET A 2 16.73 -10.34 3.83
N LEU A 3 16.88 -10.15 5.14
CA LEU A 3 18.11 -9.62 5.72
C LEU A 3 19.24 -10.65 5.62
N THR A 4 20.41 -10.18 5.15
CA THR A 4 21.63 -10.99 5.21
C THR A 4 22.02 -11.21 6.66
N ARG A 5 22.83 -12.24 6.94
CA ARG A 5 23.31 -12.50 8.31
C ARG A 5 24.09 -11.30 8.87
N ASN A 6 24.95 -10.69 8.05
CA ASN A 6 25.75 -9.53 8.45
C ASN A 6 24.85 -8.32 8.78
N THR A 7 23.82 -8.07 7.96
CA THR A 7 22.86 -6.99 8.20
C THR A 7 22.03 -7.24 9.47
N ALA A 8 21.56 -8.47 9.66
CA ALA A 8 20.81 -8.84 10.88
C ALA A 8 21.67 -8.65 12.14
N GLN A 9 22.93 -9.09 12.09
CA GLN A 9 23.89 -8.94 13.18
C GLN A 9 24.18 -7.46 13.48
N SER A 10 24.41 -6.62 12.45
CA SER A 10 24.67 -5.18 12.67
C SER A 10 23.48 -4.44 13.29
N LEU A 11 22.27 -4.98 13.14
CA LEU A 11 21.04 -4.42 13.71
C LEU A 11 20.67 -5.01 15.07
N GLY A 12 21.42 -6.00 15.55
CA GLY A 12 21.18 -6.69 16.82
C GLY A 12 20.00 -7.68 16.78
N LEU A 13 19.62 -8.18 15.60
CA LEU A 13 18.55 -9.17 15.49
C LEU A 13 19.03 -10.56 15.89
N THR A 14 18.24 -11.26 16.70
CA THR A 14 18.55 -12.63 17.15
C THR A 14 17.98 -13.68 16.20
N ASP A 15 16.81 -13.42 15.62
CA ASP A 15 16.17 -14.29 14.64
C ASP A 15 15.63 -13.51 13.45
N ARG A 16 16.23 -13.73 12.27
CA ARG A 16 15.83 -13.08 11.01
C ARG A 16 14.60 -13.72 10.35
N THR A 17 14.20 -14.90 10.80
CA THR A 17 13.04 -15.65 10.33
C THR A 17 11.78 -15.35 11.13
N ASP A 18 11.94 -14.79 12.35
CA ASP A 18 10.85 -14.17 13.08
C ASP A 18 10.29 -12.97 12.29
N ALA A 19 8.97 -12.95 12.07
CA ALA A 19 8.34 -11.98 11.19
C ALA A 19 8.48 -10.54 11.72
N ALA A 20 8.26 -10.35 13.03
CA ALA A 20 8.31 -9.03 13.66
C ALA A 20 9.73 -8.46 13.64
N GLN A 21 10.73 -9.24 14.05
CA GLN A 21 12.14 -8.85 13.98
C GLN A 21 12.59 -8.57 12.55
N SER A 22 12.15 -9.40 11.59
CA SER A 22 12.51 -9.22 10.18
C SER A 22 11.97 -7.91 9.62
N ILE A 23 10.73 -7.54 9.98
CA ILE A 23 10.10 -6.27 9.57
C ILE A 23 10.80 -5.09 10.22
N ASP A 24 10.95 -5.10 11.54
CA ASP A 24 11.62 -4.03 12.29
C ASP A 24 13.04 -3.76 11.77
N GLY A 25 13.86 -4.82 11.67
CA GLY A 25 15.21 -4.66 11.16
C GLY A 25 15.27 -4.23 9.70
N GLY A 26 14.33 -4.68 8.86
CA GLY A 26 14.24 -4.20 7.48
C GLY A 26 13.92 -2.70 7.40
N MET A 27 13.00 -2.22 8.23
CA MET A 27 12.65 -0.80 8.29
C MET A 27 13.81 0.05 8.80
N ARG A 28 14.50 -0.40 9.86
CA ARG A 28 15.69 0.26 10.39
C ARG A 28 16.81 0.34 9.34
N TYR A 29 17.06 -0.76 8.63
CA TYR A 29 18.07 -0.77 7.57
C TYR A 29 17.70 0.15 6.39
N LEU A 30 16.42 0.21 6.02
CA LEU A 30 15.95 1.15 4.99
C LEU A 30 16.12 2.60 5.45
N GLN A 31 15.83 2.90 6.72
CA GLN A 31 16.08 4.22 7.31
C GLN A 31 17.57 4.58 7.28
N ASP A 32 18.46 3.65 7.63
CA ASP A 32 19.91 3.86 7.51
C ASP A 32 20.33 4.16 6.07
N MET A 33 19.69 3.53 5.08
CA MET A 33 19.95 3.84 3.66
C MET A 33 19.46 5.24 3.31
N MET A 34 18.25 5.62 3.74
CA MET A 34 17.67 6.95 3.55
C MET A 34 18.60 8.05 4.10
N ASP A 35 19.12 7.85 5.30
CA ASP A 35 20.00 8.82 5.96
C ASP A 35 21.35 8.96 5.24
N LYS A 36 21.83 7.89 4.60
CA LYS A 36 23.06 7.91 3.78
C LYS A 36 22.87 8.53 2.39
N VAL A 37 21.65 8.58 1.87
CA VAL A 37 21.37 9.20 0.55
C VAL A 37 21.83 10.67 0.59
N PRO A 38 22.68 11.12 -0.35
CA PRO A 38 23.16 12.50 -0.39
C PRO A 38 22.04 13.55 -0.32
N ASP A 39 22.26 14.62 0.43
CA ASP A 39 21.29 15.72 0.60
C ASP A 39 20.96 16.47 -0.70
N SER A 40 21.76 16.28 -1.75
CA SER A 40 21.49 16.82 -3.09
C SER A 40 20.29 16.17 -3.79
N ILE A 41 19.82 15.03 -3.30
CA ILE A 41 18.66 14.32 -3.85
C ILE A 41 17.37 14.92 -3.25
N PRO A 42 16.36 15.28 -4.08
CA PRO A 42 15.07 15.76 -3.61
C PRO A 42 14.42 14.81 -2.61
N LYS A 43 13.81 15.37 -1.55
CA LYS A 43 13.24 14.59 -0.43
C LYS A 43 12.23 13.54 -0.89
N ASP A 44 11.41 13.87 -1.88
CA ASP A 44 10.40 13.03 -2.50
C ASP A 44 10.99 11.88 -3.34
N GLU A 45 12.25 11.98 -3.76
CA GLU A 45 12.93 10.93 -4.52
C GLU A 45 13.89 10.08 -3.69
N ARG A 46 14.30 10.52 -2.50
CA ARG A 46 15.29 9.82 -1.63
C ARG A 46 14.93 8.35 -1.42
N ILE A 47 13.64 8.03 -1.29
CA ILE A 47 13.16 6.66 -1.09
C ILE A 47 13.58 5.71 -2.21
N TRP A 48 13.61 6.18 -3.46
CA TRP A 48 13.97 5.34 -4.60
C TRP A 48 15.46 5.01 -4.62
N PHE A 49 16.30 5.99 -4.27
CA PHE A 49 17.74 5.79 -4.09
C PHE A 49 18.04 4.86 -2.92
N ALA A 50 17.34 5.03 -1.80
CA ALA A 50 17.49 4.17 -0.63
C ALA A 50 17.07 2.74 -0.92
N LEU A 51 15.98 2.50 -1.65
CA LEU A 51 15.56 1.16 -2.08
C LEU A 51 16.58 0.52 -3.03
N ALA A 52 17.16 1.28 -3.94
CA ALA A 52 18.25 0.79 -4.79
C ALA A 52 19.48 0.41 -3.93
N ALA A 53 19.86 1.25 -2.96
CA ALA A 53 20.96 0.98 -2.04
C ALA A 53 20.68 -0.21 -1.10
N TYR A 54 19.43 -0.41 -0.69
CA TYR A 54 19.00 -1.57 0.08
C TYR A 54 19.24 -2.87 -0.69
N ASN A 55 18.95 -2.87 -2.01
CA ASN A 55 19.06 -4.05 -2.85
C ASN A 55 20.49 -4.36 -3.32
N MET A 56 21.19 -3.39 -3.92
CA MET A 56 22.52 -3.60 -4.52
C MET A 56 23.67 -2.96 -3.73
N GLY A 57 23.38 -2.31 -2.61
CA GLY A 57 24.38 -1.63 -1.78
C GLY A 57 24.56 -0.14 -2.13
N TYR A 58 24.82 0.65 -1.09
CA TYR A 58 25.04 2.11 -1.18
C TYR A 58 26.16 2.50 -2.15
N ALA A 59 27.27 1.76 -2.12
CA ALA A 59 28.44 2.02 -2.96
C ALA A 59 28.10 1.94 -4.47
N HIS A 60 27.33 0.93 -4.87
CA HIS A 60 26.91 0.79 -6.27
C HIS A 60 25.82 1.79 -6.67
N MET A 61 25.00 2.25 -5.72
CA MET A 61 24.07 3.35 -5.96
C MET A 61 24.82 4.66 -6.28
N LEU A 62 25.93 4.93 -5.58
CA LEU A 62 26.83 6.04 -5.93
C LEU A 62 27.49 5.86 -7.30
N ASP A 63 27.89 4.65 -7.66
CA ASP A 63 28.43 4.36 -9.00
C ASP A 63 27.39 4.66 -10.10
N ALA A 64 26.11 4.33 -9.87
CA ALA A 64 25.03 4.66 -10.80
C ALA A 64 24.84 6.18 -10.94
N MET A 65 24.89 6.93 -9.83
CA MET A 65 24.86 8.40 -9.87
C MET A 65 26.07 8.97 -10.64
N ALA A 66 27.27 8.46 -10.39
CA ALA A 66 28.49 8.88 -11.08
C ALA A 66 28.41 8.60 -12.59
N LEU A 67 27.90 7.42 -12.98
CA LEU A 67 27.70 7.06 -14.37
C LEU A 67 26.67 7.97 -15.05
N THR A 68 25.56 8.29 -14.39
CA THR A 68 24.55 9.22 -14.89
C THR A 68 25.14 10.60 -15.17
N ARG A 69 25.92 11.14 -14.23
CA ARG A 69 26.64 12.41 -14.42
C ARG A 69 27.61 12.36 -15.59
N LYS A 70 28.39 11.28 -15.71
CA LYS A 70 29.34 11.07 -16.82
C LYS A 70 28.64 11.05 -18.19
N GLN A 71 27.41 10.53 -18.23
CA GLN A 71 26.57 10.48 -19.42
C GLN A 71 25.68 11.73 -19.60
N LYS A 72 25.98 12.82 -18.88
CA LYS A 72 25.27 14.11 -18.95
C LYS A 72 23.78 14.05 -18.54
N GLY A 73 23.37 13.04 -17.78
CA GLY A 73 22.07 13.01 -17.10
C GLY A 73 22.12 13.68 -15.72
N ASN A 74 20.97 13.90 -15.11
CA ASN A 74 20.87 14.44 -13.76
C ASN A 74 21.08 13.33 -12.71
N PRO A 75 22.20 13.34 -11.95
CA PRO A 75 22.48 12.30 -10.96
C PRO A 75 21.58 12.38 -9.72
N ASN A 76 20.84 13.48 -9.54
CA ASN A 76 19.91 13.67 -8.43
C ASN A 76 18.46 13.32 -8.81
N SER A 77 18.20 12.96 -10.07
CA SER A 77 16.90 12.51 -10.56
C SER A 77 16.86 10.99 -10.61
N TRP A 78 15.93 10.37 -9.89
CA TRP A 78 15.72 8.94 -9.94
C TRP A 78 15.35 8.47 -11.36
N ALA A 79 14.54 9.25 -12.08
CA ALA A 79 14.15 8.94 -13.44
C ALA A 79 15.35 8.80 -14.39
N ASP A 80 16.39 9.61 -14.19
CA ASP A 80 17.62 9.55 -14.98
C ASP A 80 18.55 8.42 -14.52
N VAL A 81 18.71 8.27 -13.20
CA VAL A 81 19.62 7.31 -12.58
C VAL A 81 19.17 5.88 -12.80
N LYS A 82 17.87 5.59 -12.70
CA LYS A 82 17.36 4.22 -12.85
C LYS A 82 17.67 3.60 -14.22
N LEU A 83 17.77 4.42 -15.26
CA LEU A 83 18.12 3.99 -16.62
C LEU A 83 19.56 3.47 -16.71
N ARG A 84 20.44 3.84 -15.77
CA ARG A 84 21.85 3.45 -15.76
C ARG A 84 22.10 2.20 -14.93
N LEU A 85 21.17 1.81 -14.05
CA LEU A 85 21.34 0.64 -13.19
C LEU A 85 21.69 -0.63 -13.98
N PRO A 86 21.01 -1.00 -15.08
CA PRO A 86 21.37 -2.21 -15.83
C PRO A 86 22.78 -2.17 -16.47
N LEU A 87 23.34 -0.97 -16.65
CA LEU A 87 24.69 -0.81 -17.21
C LEU A 87 25.78 -1.24 -16.22
N LEU A 88 25.50 -1.27 -14.91
CA LEU A 88 26.47 -1.68 -13.89
C LEU A 88 26.87 -3.17 -13.98
N SER A 89 26.11 -3.97 -14.74
CA SER A 89 26.48 -5.36 -15.05
C SER A 89 27.24 -5.52 -16.37
N GLN A 90 27.41 -4.45 -17.15
CA GLN A 90 28.03 -4.49 -18.47
C GLN A 90 29.51 -4.07 -18.40
N LYS A 91 30.42 -4.94 -18.86
CA LYS A 91 31.88 -4.73 -18.79
C LYS A 91 32.38 -3.39 -19.32
N PRO A 92 31.86 -2.84 -20.44
CA PRO A 92 32.30 -1.52 -20.93
C PRO A 92 32.06 -0.36 -19.95
N TYR A 93 31.15 -0.55 -18.99
CA TYR A 93 30.77 0.43 -17.97
C TYR A 93 31.40 0.08 -16.63
N TYR A 94 31.12 -1.11 -16.07
CA TYR A 94 31.51 -1.43 -14.70
C TYR A 94 33.02 -1.43 -14.46
N SER A 95 33.82 -1.74 -15.48
CA SER A 95 35.28 -1.72 -15.38
C SER A 95 35.86 -0.32 -15.11
N LYS A 96 35.05 0.72 -15.31
CA LYS A 96 35.41 2.14 -15.10
C LYS A 96 34.74 2.74 -13.86
N LEU A 97 33.95 1.95 -13.13
CA LEU A 97 33.26 2.37 -11.91
C LEU A 97 34.14 2.10 -10.69
N LYS A 98 33.90 2.82 -9.58
CA LYS A 98 34.76 2.73 -8.39
C LYS A 98 34.63 1.38 -7.69
N TYR A 99 33.41 0.85 -7.62
CA TYR A 99 33.12 -0.40 -6.91
C TYR A 99 32.91 -1.58 -7.87
N GLY A 100 32.95 -1.36 -9.18
CA GLY A 100 32.99 -2.41 -10.18
C GLY A 100 31.60 -2.97 -10.53
N TYR A 101 31.56 -4.29 -10.75
CA TYR A 101 30.36 -5.00 -11.20
C TYR A 101 29.25 -4.97 -10.14
N ALA A 102 28.02 -4.67 -10.56
CA ALA A 102 26.82 -4.88 -9.77
C ALA A 102 25.67 -5.40 -10.62
N ARG A 103 24.76 -6.15 -10.00
CA ARG A 103 23.52 -6.63 -10.63
C ARG A 103 22.46 -5.54 -10.66
N GLY A 104 22.74 -4.40 -11.29
CA GLY A 104 21.82 -3.25 -11.24
C GLY A 104 20.47 -3.48 -11.94
N HIS A 105 20.35 -4.49 -12.81
CA HIS A 105 19.03 -4.89 -13.34
C HIS A 105 18.12 -5.48 -12.25
N GLU A 106 18.67 -6.19 -11.25
CA GLU A 106 17.91 -6.67 -10.10
C GLU A 106 17.42 -5.49 -9.25
N ALA A 107 18.29 -4.49 -9.02
CA ALA A 107 17.92 -3.27 -8.29
C ALA A 107 16.84 -2.46 -9.00
N TYR A 108 16.94 -2.32 -10.32
CA TYR A 108 15.90 -1.69 -11.12
C TYR A 108 14.56 -2.40 -10.95
N ALA A 109 14.53 -3.73 -11.15
CA ALA A 109 13.32 -4.52 -11.01
C ALA A 109 12.74 -4.46 -9.59
N TYR A 110 13.62 -4.50 -8.58
CA TYR A 110 13.23 -4.41 -7.17
C TYR A 110 12.47 -3.11 -6.88
N VAL A 111 13.03 -1.95 -7.28
CA VAL A 111 12.39 -0.65 -7.03
C VAL A 111 11.07 -0.53 -7.79
N GLU A 112 11.04 -0.91 -9.07
CA GLU A 112 9.82 -0.81 -9.88
C GLU A 112 8.71 -1.74 -9.37
N ASN A 113 9.05 -2.93 -8.85
CA ASN A 113 8.07 -3.82 -8.25
C ASN A 113 7.51 -3.27 -6.94
N ILE A 114 8.35 -2.70 -6.07
CA ILE A 114 7.88 -2.03 -4.84
C ILE A 114 6.93 -0.89 -5.17
N ARG A 115 7.25 -0.07 -6.18
CA ARG A 115 6.36 1.01 -6.63
C ARG A 115 5.00 0.48 -7.08
N LYS A 116 4.97 -0.61 -7.85
CA LYS A 116 3.71 -1.26 -8.26
C LYS A 116 2.90 -1.75 -7.06
N TYR A 117 3.54 -2.41 -6.09
CA TYR A 117 2.86 -2.87 -4.87
C TYR A 117 2.31 -1.70 -4.06
N GLN A 118 3.08 -0.62 -3.91
CA GLN A 118 2.64 0.59 -3.22
C GLN A 118 1.40 1.21 -3.88
N ILE A 119 1.40 1.37 -5.21
CA ILE A 119 0.25 1.91 -5.95
C ILE A 119 -0.97 1.01 -5.76
N SER A 120 -0.79 -0.30 -5.89
CA SER A 120 -1.87 -1.27 -5.69
C SER A 120 -2.44 -1.21 -4.28
N LEU A 121 -1.59 -1.10 -3.26
CA LEU A 121 -2.00 -1.05 -1.86
C LEU A 121 -2.75 0.25 -1.54
N VAL A 122 -2.24 1.39 -1.98
CA VAL A 122 -2.90 2.69 -1.80
C VAL A 122 -4.27 2.70 -2.48
N GLY A 123 -4.36 2.18 -3.71
CA GLY A 123 -5.64 2.04 -4.42
C GLY A 123 -6.64 1.16 -3.67
N TYR A 124 -6.18 0.00 -3.16
CA TYR A 124 -7.02 -0.90 -2.36
C TYR A 124 -7.53 -0.24 -1.07
N LEU A 125 -6.66 0.44 -0.34
CA LEU A 125 -7.03 1.11 0.92
C LEU A 125 -8.03 2.25 0.67
N SER A 126 -7.80 3.06 -0.35
CA SER A 126 -8.72 4.15 -0.72
C SER A 126 -10.11 3.63 -1.08
N GLU A 127 -10.18 2.51 -1.80
CA GLU A 127 -11.46 1.90 -2.15
C GLU A 127 -12.17 1.33 -0.92
N LYS A 128 -11.42 0.75 0.03
CA LYS A 128 -11.97 0.26 1.31
C LYS A 128 -12.54 1.40 2.15
N GLU A 129 -11.86 2.53 2.23
CA GLU A 129 -12.35 3.73 2.93
C GLU A 129 -13.64 4.26 2.29
N ARG A 130 -13.69 4.33 0.95
CA ARG A 130 -14.88 4.75 0.22
C ARG A 130 -16.10 3.86 0.51
N GLN A 131 -15.90 2.54 0.53
CA GLN A 131 -16.96 1.58 0.86
C GLN A 131 -17.47 1.74 2.30
N GLN A 132 -16.56 1.96 3.26
CA GLN A 132 -16.93 2.21 4.65
C GLN A 132 -17.74 3.50 4.79
N GLN A 133 -17.31 4.60 4.15
CA GLN A 133 -18.04 5.86 4.15
C GLN A 133 -19.43 5.71 3.53
N GLN A 134 -19.57 4.99 2.42
CA GLN A 134 -20.87 4.71 1.82
C GLN A 134 -21.78 3.87 2.73
N THR A 135 -21.21 2.89 3.42
CA THR A 135 -21.96 2.06 4.37
C THR A 135 -22.45 2.88 5.56
N LEU A 136 -21.61 3.77 6.09
CA LEU A 136 -21.96 4.67 7.18
C LEU A 136 -23.03 5.67 6.76
N ALA A 137 -22.90 6.29 5.58
CA ALA A 137 -23.92 7.20 5.05
C ALA A 137 -25.27 6.49 4.85
N LEU A 138 -25.28 5.26 4.32
CA LEU A 138 -26.49 4.45 4.21
C LEU A 138 -27.10 4.10 5.59
N ALA A 139 -26.26 3.87 6.61
CA ALA A 139 -26.73 3.61 7.96
C ALA A 139 -27.31 4.88 8.64
N GLU A 140 -26.80 6.06 8.30
CA GLU A 140 -27.35 7.34 8.75
C GLU A 140 -28.68 7.68 8.07
N ASP A 141 -28.82 7.40 6.77
CA ASP A 141 -30.05 7.66 6.00
C ASP A 141 -31.24 6.76 6.42
N TYR A 142 -30.96 5.60 7.02
CA TYR A 142 -31.96 4.67 7.56
C TYR A 142 -31.68 4.39 9.03
N PRO A 143 -32.01 5.31 9.98
CA PRO A 143 -31.90 5.01 11.39
C PRO A 143 -32.75 3.76 11.67
N ALA A 144 -32.12 2.72 12.19
CA ALA A 144 -32.84 1.52 12.60
C ALA A 144 -33.95 1.93 13.57
N VAL A 145 -35.22 1.77 13.14
CA VAL A 145 -36.39 2.06 13.97
C VAL A 145 -36.25 1.25 15.25
N LEU A 146 -36.21 1.93 16.40
CA LEU A 146 -36.09 1.24 17.68
C LEU A 146 -37.34 0.37 17.88
N PRO A 147 -37.26 -0.82 18.52
CA PRO A 147 -38.43 -1.68 18.69
C PRO A 147 -39.67 -0.99 19.30
N ASN A 148 -39.44 0.01 20.16
CA ASN A 148 -40.50 0.83 20.77
C ASN A 148 -41.17 1.83 19.81
N GLU A 149 -40.58 2.13 18.66
CA GLU A 149 -41.13 3.04 17.64
C GLU A 149 -42.02 2.30 16.63
N LEU A 150 -41.93 0.97 16.57
CA LEU A 150 -42.81 0.12 15.74
C LEU A 150 -44.24 0.03 16.30
N GLU A 151 -44.44 0.28 17.59
CA GLU A 151 -45.74 0.23 18.25
C GLU A 151 -46.49 1.58 18.25
N GLN A 152 -45.82 2.66 17.82
CA GLN A 152 -46.46 3.97 17.69
C GLN A 152 -47.15 4.10 16.33
N PRO A 153 -48.42 4.56 16.26
CA PRO A 153 -49.08 4.78 14.99
C PRO A 153 -48.36 5.89 14.21
N GLN A 154 -47.61 5.53 13.17
CA GLN A 154 -46.95 6.50 12.29
C GLN A 154 -47.96 7.07 11.29
N GLU A 155 -48.29 8.38 11.40
CA GLU A 155 -48.91 9.11 10.29
C GLU A 155 -47.88 9.27 9.16
N THR A 156 -47.98 8.39 8.16
CA THR A 156 -47.10 8.39 7.00
C THR A 156 -47.65 9.34 5.93
N THR A 157 -47.10 10.55 5.83
CA THR A 157 -47.27 11.41 4.65
C THR A 157 -46.08 11.22 3.71
N LEU A 158 -46.26 10.41 2.67
CA LEU A 158 -45.31 10.31 1.55
C LEU A 158 -45.60 11.45 0.54
N PRO A 159 -44.58 12.10 -0.06
CA PRO A 159 -44.77 13.33 -0.85
C PRO A 159 -45.44 13.14 -2.22
N PHE A 160 -45.68 11.90 -2.69
CA PHE A 160 -46.27 11.68 -4.02
C PHE A 160 -47.39 10.63 -4.14
N PHE A 161 -47.84 10.00 -3.04
CA PHE A 161 -49.03 9.15 -3.07
C PHE A 161 -49.79 9.27 -1.76
N LYS A 162 -51.00 9.85 -1.80
CA LYS A 162 -51.97 9.73 -0.71
C LYS A 162 -52.72 8.41 -0.88
N PHE A 163 -52.23 7.35 -0.26
CA PHE A 163 -53.05 6.16 -0.05
C PHE A 163 -53.85 6.36 1.23
N ARG A 164 -55.19 6.38 1.12
CA ARG A 164 -56.08 6.42 2.28
C ARG A 164 -56.53 4.98 2.55
N ALA A 165 -55.91 4.34 3.53
CA ALA A 165 -56.41 3.06 4.03
C ALA A 165 -57.55 3.34 5.01
N ASP A 166 -58.78 3.42 4.50
CA ASP A 166 -59.95 3.40 5.37
C ASP A 166 -60.08 2.01 6.00
N LYS A 167 -60.24 2.04 7.32
CA LYS A 167 -60.28 0.91 8.22
C LYS A 167 -61.58 0.14 8.00
N GLN A 168 -61.55 -0.92 7.20
CA GLN A 168 -62.63 -1.91 7.20
C GLN A 168 -62.10 -3.24 7.74
N MET A 169 -62.28 -3.40 9.04
CA MET A 169 -62.24 -4.69 9.71
C MET A 169 -63.25 -5.61 9.03
N ASP A 170 -62.80 -6.75 8.50
CA ASP A 170 -63.69 -7.89 8.45
C ASP A 170 -62.94 -9.20 8.71
N ASN A 171 -63.45 -9.93 9.69
CA ASN A 171 -62.86 -11.13 10.28
C ASN A 171 -63.04 -12.32 9.34
N ALA A 172 -62.09 -12.54 8.42
CA ALA A 172 -62.01 -13.79 7.69
C ALA A 172 -61.25 -14.85 8.53
N ARG A 173 -62.00 -15.62 9.31
CA ARG A 173 -61.55 -16.84 9.99
C ARG A 173 -60.85 -17.80 9.01
N MET A 174 -59.52 -17.91 9.06
CA MET A 174 -58.83 -19.11 8.56
C MET A 174 -58.98 -20.23 9.59
N LYS A 175 -59.91 -21.15 9.34
CA LYS A 175 -59.92 -22.45 10.02
C LYS A 175 -58.76 -23.28 9.46
N LEU A 176 -57.75 -23.54 10.29
CA LEU A 176 -56.78 -24.59 10.09
C LEU A 176 -57.39 -25.93 10.54
N PRO A 177 -57.50 -26.97 9.70
CA PRO A 177 -57.72 -28.32 10.20
C PRO A 177 -56.38 -28.93 10.63
N GLY A 178 -56.26 -29.19 11.93
CA GLY A 178 -55.18 -29.97 12.53
C GLY A 178 -55.39 -31.47 12.33
N HIS A 179 -54.32 -32.13 11.88
CA HIS A 179 -53.69 -33.34 12.41
C HIS A 179 -54.48 -34.61 12.88
N LEU A 180 -53.96 -35.75 12.36
CA LEU A 180 -53.89 -37.14 12.90
C LEU A 180 -55.05 -38.09 12.56
N TYR A 181 -54.80 -39.06 11.66
CA TYR A 181 -54.28 -40.41 11.95
C TYR A 181 -53.58 -40.97 10.71
#